data_AF-A0A848YB78-F1
#
_entry.id   AF-A0A848YB78-F1
#
_cell.length_a   1.000
_cell.length_b   1.000
_cell.length_c   1.000
_cell.angle_alpha   90.00
_cell.angle_beta   90.00
_cell.angle_gamma   90.00
#
_symmetry.space_group_name_H-M   'P 1'
#
loop_
_entity.id
_entity.type
_entity.pdbx_description
1 polymer ?
#
loop_
_entity_poly.entity_id
_entity_poly.type
_entity_poly.pdbx_seq_one_letter_code
_entity_poly.pdbx_strand_id
1 'polypeptide(L)'
;MEAFGKHLIYRFDGGLALHIHLGLFGRIRKRKLPLLEPRGAVRVRMVGATHVVDINGPTICEVLDEPQFLALAGRIGPDVLRSDADPDLAYRRIAKSRAPIGRLIMDQSVMAGIGNIYRSEILWRQAVHPMSPGRLVGRRTFDKIWKDAVQLLNIGVKRNAIVTVDNALPGRGRYRERVNIFGIATCPRCDGNIRRFELDNRKVYVCDTCQPVLQE
;
A
#
# COMPACT_ATOMS: atom_id res chain seq x y z
N MET A 1 13.76 -8.01 11.51
CA MET A 1 13.27 -7.03 10.52
C MET A 1 11.78 -7.26 10.37
N GLU A 2 10.98 -6.20 10.47
CA GLU A 2 9.52 -6.27 10.43
C GLU A 2 8.98 -5.16 9.52
N ALA A 3 7.78 -5.37 8.97
CA ALA A 3 7.06 -4.34 8.25
C ALA A 3 5.76 -4.00 8.99
N PHE A 4 5.49 -2.70 9.08
CA PHE A 4 4.24 -2.13 9.58
C PHE A 4 3.68 -1.22 8.49
N GLY A 5 2.80 -1.75 7.65
CA GLY A 5 2.35 -1.12 6.42
C GLY A 5 3.53 -0.83 5.47
N LYS A 6 3.82 0.46 5.28
CA LYS A 6 4.93 0.93 4.42
C LYS A 6 6.19 1.32 5.20
N HIS A 7 6.20 1.05 6.50
CA HIS A 7 7.32 1.32 7.40
C HIS A 7 8.11 0.02 7.60
N LEU A 8 9.36 0.02 7.16
CA LEU A 8 10.29 -1.10 7.33
C LEU A 8 11.15 -0.84 8.56
N ILE A 9 11.17 -1.78 9.49
CA ILE A 9 11.82 -1.66 10.79
C ILE A 9 12.90 -2.73 10.94
N TYR A 10 14.14 -2.31 11.19
CA TYR A 10 15.24 -3.19 11.57
C TYR A 10 15.56 -2.96 13.04
N ARG A 11 15.34 -3.98 13.88
CA ARG A 11 15.73 -3.96 15.30
C ARG A 11 17.17 -4.41 15.45
N PHE A 12 17.90 -3.74 16.33
CA PHE A 12 19.27 -4.06 16.71
C PHE A 12 19.35 -4.35 18.20
N ASP A 13 20.43 -5.00 18.60
CA ASP A 13 20.77 -5.16 20.01
C ASP A 13 20.88 -3.78 20.69
N GLY A 14 20.48 -3.70 21.95
CA GLY A 14 20.42 -2.43 22.70
C GLY A 14 19.11 -1.65 22.55
N GLY A 15 18.06 -2.24 21.95
CA GLY A 15 16.71 -1.66 21.93
C GLY A 15 16.50 -0.53 20.91
N LEU A 16 17.41 -0.39 19.94
CA LEU A 16 17.29 0.58 18.86
C LEU A 16 16.63 -0.03 17.62
N ALA A 17 15.86 0.78 16.90
CA ALA A 17 15.19 0.38 15.67
C ALA A 17 15.48 1.37 14.54
N LEU A 18 16.07 0.90 13.43
CA LEU A 18 16.17 1.68 12.19
C LEU A 18 14.81 1.65 11.48
N HIS A 19 14.22 2.83 11.32
CA HIS A 19 12.98 3.07 10.62
C HIS A 19 13.24 3.59 9.20
N ILE A 20 12.74 2.84 8.21
CA ILE A 20 12.85 3.17 6.79
C ILE A 20 11.46 3.27 6.17
N HIS A 21 11.18 4.39 5.49
CA HIS A 21 10.04 4.52 4.59
C HIS A 21 10.56 4.94 3.20
N LEU A 22 10.45 4.05 2.21
CA LEU A 22 11.04 4.27 0.88
C LEU A 22 10.40 5.43 0.12
N GLY A 23 9.12 5.69 0.35
CA GLY A 23 8.36 6.64 -0.47
C GLY A 23 8.33 6.23 -1.94
N LEU A 24 8.23 7.20 -2.84
CA LEU A 24 8.07 6.94 -4.28
C LEU A 24 9.38 6.48 -4.94
N PHE A 25 10.49 7.09 -4.55
CA PHE A 25 11.77 6.94 -5.24
C PHE A 25 12.78 6.07 -4.50
N GLY A 26 12.54 5.76 -3.22
CA GLY A 26 13.43 4.92 -2.44
C GLY A 26 13.60 3.53 -3.05
N ARG A 27 14.82 3.00 -2.97
CA ARG A 27 15.16 1.68 -3.52
C ARG A 27 16.02 0.91 -2.53
N ILE A 28 15.80 -0.40 -2.47
CA ILE A 28 16.65 -1.34 -1.75
C ILE A 28 17.42 -2.15 -2.81
N ARG A 29 18.75 -2.15 -2.72
CA ARG A 29 19.63 -2.86 -3.65
C ARG A 29 20.43 -3.89 -2.89
N LYS A 30 20.23 -5.17 -3.21
CA LYS A 30 21.01 -6.28 -2.66
C LYS A 30 22.06 -6.72 -3.68
N ARG A 31 23.31 -6.91 -3.24
CA ARG A 31 24.40 -7.49 -4.04
C ARG A 31 25.22 -8.47 -3.23
N LYS A 32 25.88 -9.44 -3.88
CA LYS A 32 26.88 -10.30 -3.25
C LYS A 32 28.16 -9.49 -2.96
N LEU A 33 28.94 -9.94 -1.99
CA LEU A 33 30.32 -9.48 -1.80
C LEU A 33 31.18 -9.74 -3.07
N PRO A 34 32.27 -8.98 -3.31
CA PRO A 34 32.98 -8.08 -2.39
C PRO A 34 32.28 -6.74 -2.13
N LEU A 35 32.70 -6.06 -1.05
CA LEU A 35 32.19 -4.74 -0.71
C LEU A 35 32.72 -3.70 -1.70
N LEU A 36 31.82 -3.16 -2.53
CA LEU A 36 32.11 -2.05 -3.44
C LEU A 36 31.75 -0.69 -2.84
N GLU A 37 32.30 0.38 -3.39
CA GLU A 37 31.92 1.76 -3.03
C GLU A 37 30.41 2.01 -3.19
N PRO A 38 29.78 2.81 -2.30
CA PRO A 38 28.40 3.25 -2.45
C PRO A 38 28.16 3.95 -3.79
N ARG A 39 27.03 3.62 -4.45
CA ARG A 39 26.61 4.29 -5.69
C ARG A 39 25.31 5.06 -5.47
N GLY A 40 25.33 6.34 -5.82
CA GLY A 40 24.19 7.26 -5.61
C GLY A 40 23.99 7.63 -4.15
N ALA A 41 22.81 8.17 -3.82
CA ALA A 41 22.47 8.64 -2.48
C ALA A 41 22.13 7.48 -1.51
N VAL A 42 23.12 6.64 -1.17
CA VAL A 42 22.98 5.58 -0.17
C VAL A 42 22.84 6.22 1.21
N ARG A 43 21.71 5.96 1.89
CA ARG A 43 21.43 6.48 3.25
C ARG A 43 21.68 5.44 4.33
N VAL A 44 21.54 4.16 3.98
CA VAL A 44 21.87 3.03 4.85
C VAL A 44 22.62 2.00 4.02
N ARG A 45 23.69 1.47 4.59
CA ARG A 45 24.40 0.29 4.09
C ARG A 45 24.45 -0.75 5.19
N MET A 46 23.90 -1.93 4.91
CA MET A 46 24.02 -3.10 5.77
C MET A 46 24.96 -4.11 5.10
N VAL A 47 26.00 -4.51 5.81
CA VAL A 47 27.00 -5.48 5.33
C VAL A 47 26.82 -6.77 6.14
N GLY A 48 26.44 -7.85 5.46
CA GLY A 48 26.40 -9.18 6.03
C GLY A 48 27.56 -10.04 5.54
N ALA A 49 27.63 -11.28 6.01
CA ALA A 49 28.69 -12.23 5.67
C ALA A 49 28.80 -12.56 4.17
N THR A 50 27.71 -12.44 3.41
CA THR A 50 27.67 -12.83 1.98
C THR A 50 27.14 -11.73 1.05
N HIS A 51 26.46 -10.73 1.59
CA HIS A 51 25.75 -9.72 0.81
C HIS A 51 25.83 -8.34 1.44
N VAL A 52 25.69 -7.33 0.59
CA VAL A 52 25.53 -5.93 0.96
C VAL A 52 24.14 -5.48 0.52
N VAL A 53 23.45 -4.76 1.40
CA VAL A 53 22.18 -4.10 1.13
C VAL A 53 22.36 -2.60 1.24
N ASP A 54 22.18 -1.89 0.14
CA ASP A 54 22.17 -0.43 0.09
C ASP A 54 20.72 0.06 -0.01
N ILE A 55 20.33 1.01 0.84
CA ILE A 55 19.05 1.70 0.78
C ILE A 55 19.31 3.12 0.25
N ASN A 56 18.79 3.42 -0.94
CA ASN A 56 18.97 4.69 -1.62
C ASN A 56 17.72 5.54 -1.53
N GLY A 57 17.89 6.83 -1.21
CA GLY A 57 16.83 7.85 -1.25
C GLY A 57 15.50 7.52 -0.57
N PRO A 58 15.47 6.87 0.62
CA PRO A 58 14.23 6.74 1.36
C PRO A 58 13.71 8.12 1.81
N THR A 59 12.39 8.27 1.90
CA THR A 59 11.76 9.48 2.45
C THR A 59 11.99 9.61 3.95
N ILE A 60 12.00 8.49 4.68
CA ILE A 60 12.34 8.46 6.10
C ILE A 60 13.48 7.47 6.32
N CYS A 61 14.48 7.90 7.09
CA CYS A 61 15.63 7.10 7.50
C CYS A 61 16.16 7.64 8.82
N GLU A 62 15.72 7.02 9.92
CA GLU A 62 15.99 7.46 11.28
C GLU A 62 16.17 6.26 12.22
N VAL A 63 16.87 6.47 13.33
CA VAL A 63 16.99 5.47 14.40
C VAL A 63 16.04 5.90 15.51
N LEU A 64 15.22 4.94 15.96
CA LEU A 64 14.23 5.12 17.01
C LEU A 64 14.69 4.37 18.26
N ASP A 65 14.45 4.96 19.42
CA ASP A 65 14.39 4.22 20.68
C ASP A 65 13.05 3.49 20.84
N GLU A 66 12.92 2.68 21.89
CA GLU A 66 11.70 1.90 22.12
C GLU A 66 10.44 2.78 22.30
N PRO A 67 10.44 3.86 23.10
CA PRO A 67 9.29 4.78 23.17
C PRO A 67 8.88 5.37 21.82
N GLN A 68 9.85 5.80 21.01
CA GLN A 68 9.59 6.36 19.67
C GLN A 68 9.03 5.29 18.73
N PHE A 69 9.55 4.07 18.78
CA PHE A 69 9.02 2.95 18.01
C PHE A 69 7.58 2.63 18.40
N LEU A 70 7.28 2.53 19.70
CA LEU A 70 5.92 2.25 20.19
C LEU A 70 4.94 3.37 19.77
N ALA A 71 5.39 4.62 19.79
CA ALA A 71 4.59 5.75 19.30
C ALA A 71 4.33 5.68 17.79
N LEU A 72 5.31 5.26 16.99
CA LEU A 72 5.14 5.01 15.56
C LEU A 72 4.14 3.88 15.33
N ALA A 73 4.36 2.72 15.96
CA ALA A 73 3.53 1.53 15.81
C ALA A 73 2.07 1.80 16.22
N GLY A 74 1.84 2.53 17.32
CA GLY A 74 0.51 2.87 17.81
C GLY A 74 -0.30 3.81 16.90
N ARG A 75 0.35 4.50 15.95
CA ARG A 75 -0.33 5.35 14.96
C ARG A 75 -0.67 4.62 13.67
N ILE A 76 -0.12 3.43 13.46
CA ILE A 76 -0.35 2.63 12.26
C ILE A 76 -1.62 1.79 12.47
N GLY A 77 -2.53 1.86 11.50
CA GLY A 77 -3.73 1.06 11.48
C GLY A 77 -3.43 -0.42 11.21
N PRO A 78 -4.43 -1.30 11.31
CA PRO A 78 -4.28 -2.71 10.95
C PRO A 78 -3.63 -2.87 9.56
N ASP A 79 -2.52 -3.61 9.51
CA ASP A 79 -1.79 -3.91 8.27
C ASP A 79 -2.43 -5.11 7.58
N VAL A 80 -2.93 -4.89 6.36
CA VAL A 80 -3.65 -5.91 5.59
C VAL A 80 -2.82 -7.16 5.28
N LEU A 81 -1.49 -7.13 5.40
CA LEU A 81 -0.64 -8.29 5.17
C LEU A 81 -0.26 -9.06 6.43
N ARG A 82 -0.52 -8.51 7.62
CA ARG A 82 -0.16 -9.19 8.86
C ARG A 82 -1.26 -10.17 9.27
N SER A 83 -0.85 -11.36 9.72
CA SER A 83 -1.79 -12.39 10.17
C SER A 83 -2.48 -12.06 11.50
N ASP A 84 -1.90 -11.13 12.27
CA ASP A 84 -2.44 -10.65 13.55
C ASP A 84 -3.28 -9.36 13.40
N ALA A 85 -3.54 -8.92 12.16
CA ALA A 85 -4.32 -7.71 11.93
C ALA A 85 -5.81 -7.93 12.25
N ASP A 86 -6.37 -7.01 13.05
CA ASP A 86 -7.81 -6.96 13.33
C ASP A 86 -8.53 -6.01 12.34
N PRO A 87 -9.27 -6.54 11.35
CA PRO A 87 -10.02 -5.72 10.39
C PRO A 87 -11.15 -4.90 11.04
N ASP A 88 -11.65 -5.31 12.21
CA ASP A 88 -12.77 -4.62 12.87
C ASP A 88 -12.36 -3.24 13.39
N LEU A 89 -11.07 -3.04 13.72
CA LEU A 89 -10.52 -1.72 14.04
C LEU A 89 -10.63 -0.75 12.85
N ALA A 90 -10.32 -1.23 11.64
CA ALA A 90 -10.46 -0.44 10.42
C ALA A 90 -11.94 -0.17 10.10
N TYR A 91 -12.79 -1.20 10.17
CA TYR A 91 -14.22 -1.06 9.92
C TYR A 91 -14.88 -0.05 10.85
N ARG A 92 -14.60 -0.10 12.17
CA ARG A 92 -15.16 0.84 13.15
C ARG A 92 -14.85 2.30 12.82
N ARG A 93 -13.66 2.59 12.29
CA ARG A 93 -13.27 3.94 11.85
C ARG A 93 -14.00 4.33 10.57
N ILE A 94 -14.10 3.42 9.61
CA ILE A 94 -14.77 3.66 8.32
C ILE A 94 -16.27 3.88 8.51
N ALA A 95 -16.94 3.00 9.23
CA ALA A 95 -18.40 3.00 9.42
C ALA A 95 -18.91 4.25 10.18
N LYS A 96 -18.04 4.94 10.93
CA LYS A 96 -18.39 6.19 11.63
C LYS A 96 -18.07 7.44 10.81
N SER A 97 -17.39 7.32 9.68
CA SER A 97 -16.83 8.46 8.96
C SER A 97 -17.72 8.92 7.80
N ARG A 98 -17.92 10.24 7.70
CA ARG A 98 -18.53 10.87 6.53
C ARG A 98 -17.54 11.08 5.38
N ALA A 99 -16.24 10.86 5.64
CA ALA A 99 -15.22 11.05 4.62
C ALA A 99 -15.34 10.00 3.49
N PRO A 100 -14.90 10.33 2.27
CA PRO A 100 -14.80 9.39 1.16
C PRO A 100 -14.07 8.09 1.51
N ILE A 101 -14.62 6.94 1.14
CA ILE A 101 -13.96 5.63 1.32
C ILE A 101 -12.60 5.56 0.63
N GLY A 102 -12.45 6.21 -0.52
CA GLY A 102 -11.17 6.33 -1.23
C GLY A 102 -10.10 7.09 -0.45
N ARG A 103 -10.48 7.97 0.49
CA ARG A 103 -9.53 8.59 1.42
C ARG A 103 -9.22 7.64 2.57
N LEU A 104 -10.26 7.06 3.16
CA LEU A 104 -10.15 6.22 4.35
C LEU A 104 -9.27 4.98 4.14
N ILE A 105 -9.41 4.27 3.01
CA ILE A 105 -8.57 3.08 2.75
C ILE A 105 -7.11 3.43 2.42
N MET A 106 -6.80 4.71 2.14
CA MET A 106 -5.42 5.18 1.92
C MET A 106 -4.78 5.73 3.19
N ASP A 107 -5.58 6.04 4.21
CA ASP A 107 -5.11 6.52 5.49
C ASP A 107 -4.43 5.39 6.25
N GLN A 108 -3.10 5.49 6.42
CA GLN A 108 -2.31 4.44 7.05
C GLN A 108 -2.64 4.26 8.54
N SER A 109 -3.35 5.19 9.18
CA SER A 109 -3.88 5.05 10.55
C SER A 109 -5.21 4.28 10.61
N VAL A 110 -5.91 4.17 9.47
CA VAL A 110 -7.16 3.42 9.32
C VAL A 110 -6.88 2.02 8.79
N MET A 111 -6.14 1.91 7.68
CA MET A 111 -5.71 0.66 7.05
C MET A 111 -4.29 0.84 6.50
N ALA A 112 -3.35 0.04 6.99
CA ALA A 112 -1.97 0.12 6.57
C ALA A 112 -1.68 -0.79 5.36
N GLY A 113 -0.78 -0.35 4.49
CA GLY A 113 -0.32 -1.12 3.32
C GLY A 113 -0.94 -0.68 1.98
N ILE A 114 -2.21 -0.27 1.96
CA ILE A 114 -2.88 0.15 0.72
C ILE A 114 -2.24 1.41 0.12
N GLY A 115 -1.86 1.33 -1.16
CA GLY A 115 -1.31 2.42 -1.96
C GLY A 115 -2.29 2.93 -3.03
N ASN A 116 -1.91 3.99 -3.75
CA ASN A 116 -2.84 4.69 -4.65
C ASN A 116 -3.38 3.81 -5.80
N ILE A 117 -2.53 2.93 -6.36
CA ILE A 117 -2.95 1.99 -7.39
C ILE A 117 -3.96 1.00 -6.80
N TYR A 118 -3.60 0.33 -5.70
CA TYR A 118 -4.49 -0.58 -5.00
C TYR A 118 -5.82 0.06 -4.60
N ARG A 119 -5.84 1.33 -4.16
CA ARG A 119 -7.08 2.06 -3.88
C ARG A 119 -8.07 1.99 -5.05
N SER A 120 -7.64 2.42 -6.23
CA SER A 120 -8.52 2.44 -7.41
C SER A 120 -8.94 1.04 -7.81
N GLU A 121 -7.99 0.11 -7.82
CA GLU A 121 -8.21 -1.26 -8.26
C GLU A 121 -9.17 -2.02 -7.33
N ILE A 122 -8.96 -1.98 -6.02
CA ILE A 122 -9.80 -2.66 -5.02
C ILE A 122 -11.22 -2.10 -5.05
N LEU A 123 -11.37 -0.77 -5.05
CA LEU A 123 -12.69 -0.15 -5.05
C LEU A 123 -13.47 -0.46 -6.34
N TRP A 124 -12.80 -0.54 -7.48
CA TRP A 124 -13.44 -0.95 -8.74
C TRP A 124 -13.83 -2.43 -8.74
N ARG A 125 -12.95 -3.31 -8.25
CA ARG A 125 -13.26 -4.75 -8.10
C ARG A 125 -14.47 -4.97 -7.21
N GLN A 126 -14.64 -4.15 -6.17
CA GLN A 126 -15.78 -4.22 -5.25
C GLN A 126 -16.98 -3.34 -5.62
N ALA A 127 -16.97 -2.70 -6.80
CA ALA A 127 -18.06 -1.84 -7.28
C ALA A 127 -18.41 -0.68 -6.32
N VAL A 128 -17.41 -0.12 -5.63
CA VAL A 128 -17.59 0.99 -4.68
C VAL A 128 -17.00 2.27 -5.27
N HIS A 129 -17.79 3.34 -5.34
CA HIS A 129 -17.26 4.64 -5.78
C HIS A 129 -16.31 5.23 -4.72
N PRO A 130 -15.13 5.75 -5.09
CA PRO A 130 -14.18 6.28 -4.11
C PRO A 130 -14.69 7.48 -3.29
N MET A 131 -15.67 8.22 -3.82
CA MET A 131 -16.35 9.32 -3.11
C MET A 131 -17.51 8.87 -2.21
N SER A 132 -17.88 7.60 -2.19
CA SER A 132 -18.91 7.12 -1.26
C SER A 132 -18.48 7.37 0.18
N PRO A 133 -19.34 7.98 1.02
CA PRO A 133 -19.04 8.16 2.44
C PRO A 133 -18.75 6.81 3.13
N GLY A 134 -17.71 6.75 3.95
CA GLY A 134 -17.32 5.53 4.67
C GLY A 134 -18.47 4.91 5.48
N ARG A 135 -19.31 5.76 6.09
CA ARG A 135 -20.50 5.34 6.85
C ARG A 135 -21.54 4.58 6.05
N LEU A 136 -21.56 4.72 4.72
CA LEU A 136 -22.47 3.99 3.84
C LEU A 136 -21.87 2.66 3.36
N VAL A 137 -20.58 2.40 3.61
CA VAL A 137 -19.94 1.13 3.28
C VAL A 137 -20.30 0.11 4.36
N GLY A 138 -21.33 -0.69 4.08
CA GLY A 138 -21.77 -1.74 5.00
C GLY A 138 -20.72 -2.83 5.22
N ARG A 139 -20.86 -3.55 6.35
CA ARG A 139 -19.92 -4.60 6.80
C ARG A 139 -19.52 -5.59 5.70
N ARG A 140 -20.50 -6.15 4.99
CA ARG A 140 -20.26 -7.13 3.92
C ARG A 140 -19.39 -6.58 2.80
N THR A 141 -19.56 -5.30 2.44
CA THR A 141 -18.76 -4.65 1.40
C THR A 141 -17.36 -4.38 1.90
N PHE A 142 -17.21 -3.92 3.15
CA PHE A 142 -15.91 -3.76 3.78
C PHE A 142 -15.13 -5.07 3.84
N ASP A 143 -15.75 -6.18 4.26
CA ASP A 143 -15.09 -7.48 4.34
C ASP A 143 -14.55 -7.94 2.98
N LYS A 144 -15.29 -7.64 1.89
CA LYS A 144 -14.82 -7.90 0.53
C LYS A 144 -13.62 -7.01 0.16
N ILE A 145 -13.67 -5.71 0.48
CA ILE A 145 -12.55 -4.77 0.27
C ILE A 145 -11.30 -5.27 1.01
N TRP A 146 -11.45 -5.66 2.27
CA TRP A 146 -10.35 -6.18 3.09
C TRP A 146 -9.78 -7.47 2.51
N LYS A 147 -10.63 -8.44 2.16
CA LYS A 147 -10.19 -9.72 1.58
C LYS A 147 -9.45 -9.53 0.25
N ASP A 148 -9.96 -8.64 -0.61
CA ASP A 148 -9.34 -8.32 -1.89
C ASP A 148 -8.00 -7.59 -1.69
N ALA A 149 -7.90 -6.69 -0.71
CA ALA A 149 -6.64 -6.08 -0.30
C ALA A 149 -5.59 -7.13 0.12
N VAL A 150 -5.96 -8.03 1.05
CA VAL A 150 -5.09 -9.12 1.52
C VAL A 150 -4.60 -9.95 0.32
N GLN A 151 -5.50 -10.35 -0.57
CA GLN A 151 -5.16 -11.16 -1.75
C GLN A 151 -4.20 -10.42 -2.68
N LEU A 152 -4.54 -9.21 -3.09
CA LEU A 152 -3.78 -8.46 -4.09
C LEU A 152 -2.40 -8.04 -3.58
N LEU A 153 -2.28 -7.65 -2.31
CA LEU A 153 -0.98 -7.31 -1.75
C LEU A 153 -0.09 -8.55 -1.59
N ASN A 154 -0.66 -9.73 -1.25
CA ASN A 154 0.11 -10.98 -1.24
C ASN A 154 0.63 -11.35 -2.63
N ILE A 155 -0.17 -11.15 -3.68
CA ILE A 155 0.30 -11.25 -5.07
C ILE A 155 1.44 -10.25 -5.31
N GLY A 156 1.27 -9.01 -4.86
CA GLY A 156 2.28 -7.95 -4.93
C GLY A 156 3.63 -8.37 -4.36
N VAL A 157 3.63 -8.92 -3.15
CA VAL A 157 4.81 -9.47 -2.47
C VAL A 157 5.42 -10.61 -3.28
N LYS A 158 4.62 -11.63 -3.63
CA LYS A 158 5.11 -12.82 -4.34
C LYS A 158 5.69 -12.51 -5.72
N ARG A 159 5.09 -11.56 -6.43
CA ARG A 159 5.46 -11.21 -7.81
C ARG A 159 6.47 -10.07 -7.88
N ASN A 160 6.69 -9.35 -6.78
CA ASN A 160 7.43 -8.10 -6.71
C ASN A 160 6.94 -7.09 -7.79
N ALA A 161 5.62 -7.00 -7.95
CA ALA A 161 4.93 -6.15 -8.93
C ALA A 161 3.44 -6.03 -8.57
N ILE A 162 2.83 -4.88 -8.80
CA ILE A 162 1.38 -4.70 -8.59
C ILE A 162 0.63 -5.39 -9.73
N VAL A 163 -0.10 -6.46 -9.40
CA VAL A 163 -0.91 -7.23 -10.35
C VAL A 163 -2.31 -7.39 -9.77
N THR A 164 -3.28 -6.71 -10.36
CA THR A 164 -4.69 -6.68 -9.92
C THR A 164 -5.65 -7.21 -10.99
N VAL A 165 -5.14 -7.49 -12.19
CA VAL A 165 -5.85 -8.25 -13.23
C VAL A 165 -5.82 -9.73 -12.85
N ASP A 166 -6.99 -10.36 -12.78
CA ASP A 166 -7.09 -11.76 -12.40
C ASP A 166 -6.31 -12.67 -13.36
N ASN A 167 -5.60 -13.66 -12.80
CA ASN A 167 -4.76 -14.61 -13.53
C ASN A 167 -3.62 -14.02 -14.39
N ALA A 168 -3.37 -12.71 -14.32
CA ALA A 168 -2.29 -12.10 -15.07
C ALA A 168 -0.91 -12.41 -14.46
N LEU A 169 0.09 -12.55 -15.34
CA LEU A 169 1.50 -12.52 -14.95
C LEU A 169 2.00 -11.06 -14.99
N PRO A 170 2.97 -10.70 -14.13
CA PRO A 170 3.63 -9.40 -14.23
C PRO A 170 4.15 -9.14 -15.65
N GLY A 171 4.16 -7.87 -16.03
CA GLY A 171 4.80 -7.48 -17.28
C GLY A 171 6.29 -7.80 -17.34
N ARG A 172 6.81 -7.83 -18.57
CA ARG A 172 8.24 -7.95 -18.86
C ARG A 172 8.88 -6.57 -18.88
N GLY A 173 10.16 -6.49 -18.51
CA GLY A 173 10.93 -5.25 -18.56
C GLY A 173 10.59 -4.27 -17.43
N ARG A 174 10.66 -2.96 -17.73
CA ARG A 174 10.54 -1.89 -16.73
C ARG A 174 9.12 -1.74 -16.16
N TYR A 175 8.09 -1.97 -16.98
CA TYR A 175 6.69 -1.82 -16.61
C TYR A 175 6.06 -3.18 -16.30
N ARG A 176 6.19 -3.60 -15.04
CA ARG A 176 5.73 -4.92 -14.57
C ARG A 176 4.29 -4.90 -14.06
N GLU A 177 3.73 -3.72 -13.80
CA GLU A 177 2.37 -3.57 -13.27
C GLU A 177 1.33 -4.08 -14.27
N ARG A 178 0.24 -4.64 -13.74
CA ARG A 178 -0.93 -5.12 -14.49
C ARG A 178 -2.18 -4.70 -13.73
N VAL A 179 -2.90 -3.73 -14.27
CA VAL A 179 -4.01 -3.03 -13.61
C VAL A 179 -5.24 -3.00 -14.53
N ASN A 180 -6.42 -2.89 -13.94
CA ASN A 180 -7.69 -2.88 -14.67
C ASN A 180 -8.11 -1.47 -15.07
N ILE A 181 -7.98 -0.49 -14.17
CA ILE A 181 -8.50 0.87 -14.39
C ILE A 181 -7.48 1.97 -14.11
N PHE A 182 -6.43 1.70 -13.34
CA PHE A 182 -5.44 2.74 -13.01
C PHE A 182 -4.63 3.17 -14.24
N GLY A 183 -4.87 4.39 -14.72
CA GLY A 183 -4.22 4.88 -15.94
C GLY A 183 -4.78 4.29 -17.24
N ILE A 184 -5.91 3.59 -17.18
CA ILE A 184 -6.58 2.97 -18.33
C ILE A 184 -7.76 3.86 -18.76
N ALA A 185 -8.04 3.93 -20.06
CA ALA A 185 -9.10 4.79 -20.61
C ALA A 185 -10.49 4.15 -20.60
N THR A 186 -10.57 2.82 -20.79
CA THR A 186 -11.82 2.07 -21.01
C THR A 186 -11.98 1.00 -19.93
N CYS A 187 -13.17 0.91 -19.35
CA CYS A 187 -13.49 -0.06 -18.31
C CYS A 187 -13.57 -1.47 -18.90
N PRO A 188 -12.81 -2.45 -18.40
CA PRO A 188 -12.83 -3.81 -18.95
C PRO A 188 -14.10 -4.60 -18.60
N ARG A 189 -15.01 -4.05 -17.78
CA ARG A 189 -16.28 -4.70 -17.40
C ARG A 189 -17.47 -4.24 -18.25
N CYS A 190 -17.49 -2.97 -18.68
CA CYS A 190 -18.67 -2.36 -19.29
C CYS A 190 -18.36 -1.48 -20.51
N ASP A 191 -17.10 -1.44 -20.97
CA ASP A 191 -16.61 -0.63 -22.09
C ASP A 191 -16.81 0.89 -21.96
N GLY A 192 -17.31 1.36 -20.82
CA GLY A 192 -17.47 2.77 -20.50
C GLY A 192 -16.14 3.46 -20.20
N ASN A 193 -16.12 4.80 -20.27
CA ASN A 193 -14.93 5.58 -19.97
C ASN A 193 -14.55 5.51 -18.49
N ILE A 194 -13.24 5.39 -18.22
CA ILE A 194 -12.67 5.57 -16.89
C ILE A 194 -12.42 7.05 -16.66
N ARG A 195 -13.12 7.63 -15.69
CA ARG A 195 -12.91 9.00 -15.28
C ARG A 195 -11.72 9.09 -14.33
N ARG A 196 -10.94 10.16 -14.50
CA ARG A 196 -9.84 10.54 -13.60
C ARG A 196 -10.22 11.80 -12.84
N PHE A 197 -10.00 11.80 -11.54
CA PHE A 197 -10.10 12.99 -10.69
C PHE A 197 -9.01 12.97 -9.61
N GLU A 198 -8.95 14.00 -8.77
CA GLU A 198 -7.98 14.07 -7.67
C GLU A 198 -8.68 13.97 -6.32
N LEU A 199 -8.09 13.16 -5.43
CA LEU A 199 -8.49 13.03 -4.04
C LEU A 199 -7.23 12.97 -3.17
N ASP A 200 -7.09 13.92 -2.26
CA ASP A 200 -5.92 14.11 -1.40
C ASP A 200 -4.61 14.21 -2.19
N ASN A 201 -4.59 15.08 -3.21
CA ASN A 201 -3.44 15.32 -4.12
C ASN A 201 -2.94 14.07 -4.86
N ARG A 202 -3.82 13.08 -5.04
CA ARG A 202 -3.51 11.83 -5.75
C ARG A 202 -4.57 11.57 -6.81
N LYS A 203 -4.12 11.23 -8.02
CA LYS A 203 -4.98 10.78 -9.11
C LYS A 203 -5.76 9.52 -8.69
N VAL A 204 -7.07 9.58 -8.84
CA VAL A 204 -8.01 8.46 -8.68
C VAL A 204 -8.61 8.15 -10.04
N TYR A 205 -8.73 6.86 -10.33
CA TYR A 205 -9.44 6.33 -11.48
C TYR A 205 -10.71 5.63 -11.01
N VAL A 206 -11.82 5.83 -11.74
CA VAL A 206 -13.14 5.31 -11.42
C VAL A 206 -13.96 5.05 -12.70
N CYS A 207 -14.76 3.99 -12.71
CA CYS A 207 -15.79 3.76 -13.71
C CYS A 207 -17.15 4.13 -13.11
N ASP A 208 -17.74 5.27 -13.48
CA ASP A 208 -19.02 5.73 -12.90
C ASP A 208 -20.19 4.78 -13.16
N THR A 209 -20.14 4.02 -14.26
CA THR A 209 -21.13 2.97 -14.57
C THR A 209 -21.02 1.77 -13.63
N CYS A 210 -19.80 1.29 -13.36
CA CYS A 210 -19.56 0.11 -12.52
C CYS A 210 -19.49 0.43 -11.02
N GLN A 211 -19.31 1.70 -10.67
CA GLN A 211 -19.11 2.17 -9.30
C GLN A 211 -20.06 3.35 -9.04
N PRO A 212 -21.37 3.12 -8.89
CA PRO A 212 -22.29 4.18 -8.51
C PRO A 212 -21.96 4.72 -7.11
N VAL A 213 -22.13 6.03 -6.91
CA VAL A 213 -21.96 6.64 -5.59
C VAL A 213 -23.08 6.16 -4.67
N LEU A 214 -22.71 5.48 -3.57
CA LEU A 214 -23.65 5.18 -2.48
C LEU A 214 -24.28 6.48 -1.95
N GLN A 215 -25.61 6.50 -1.88
CA GLN A 215 -26.43 7.58 -1.36
C GLN A 215 -27.07 7.15 -0.03
N GLU A 216 -27.41 8.14 0.81
CA GLU A 216 -28.10 7.94 2.10
C GLU A 216 -29.52 7.43 1.94
#